data_AF-E8KIC8-F1
#
_entry.id   AF-E8KIC8-F1
#
_cell.length_a   1.000
_cell.length_b   1.000
_cell.length_c   1.000
_cell.angle_alpha   90.00
_cell.angle_beta   90.00
_cell.angle_gamma   90.00
#
_symmetry.space_group_name_H-M   'P 1'
#
loop_
_entity.id
_entity.type
_entity.pdbx_description
1 polymer ?
#
loop_
_entity_poly.entity_id
_entity_poly.type
_entity_poly.pdbx_seq_one_letter_code
_entity_poly.pdbx_strand_id
1 'polypeptide(L)'
;MNGNLNEKMVDKALEWLNLSAQDRVLDLFCGMGNFTLPIAKQAGFVVGVESVQPMVAQAKQNQDTSGLKNVEFYQTNLLPIKRGQANRSTKYY
;
A
#
# COMPACT_ATOMS: atom_id res chain seq x y z
N MET A 1 1.29 9.20 -18.43
CA MET A 1 0.78 7.93 -17.87
C MET A 1 -0.49 7.54 -18.62
N ASN A 2 -0.76 6.25 -18.79
CA ASN A 2 -1.99 5.77 -19.43
C ASN A 2 -3.03 5.40 -18.37
N GLY A 3 -3.92 6.33 -18.04
CA GLY A 3 -4.92 6.15 -16.98
C GLY A 3 -5.87 4.97 -17.24
N ASN A 4 -6.35 4.81 -18.48
CA ASN A 4 -7.28 3.75 -18.83
C ASN A 4 -6.68 2.34 -18.69
N LEU A 5 -5.40 2.18 -19.05
CA LEU A 5 -4.70 0.91 -18.85
C LEU A 5 -4.51 0.62 -17.35
N ASN A 6 -4.19 1.65 -16.56
CA ASN A 6 -4.03 1.51 -15.12
C ASN A 6 -5.34 1.09 -14.44
N GLU A 7 -6.47 1.69 -14.80
CA GLU A 7 -7.80 1.29 -14.30
C GLU A 7 -8.09 -0.18 -14.58
N LYS A 8 -7.90 -0.63 -15.84
CA LYS A 8 -8.08 -2.04 -16.21
C LYS A 8 -7.17 -2.99 -15.43
N MET A 9 -5.94 -2.59 -15.18
CA MET A 9 -4.99 -3.36 -14.38
C MET A 9 -5.45 -3.48 -12.93
N VAL A 10 -5.93 -2.38 -12.33
CA VAL A 10 -6.49 -2.37 -10.97
C VAL A 10 -7.72 -3.27 -10.90
N ASP A 11 -8.67 -3.11 -11.82
CA ASP A 11 -9.89 -3.92 -11.86
C ASP A 11 -9.58 -5.41 -11.97
N LYS A 12 -8.61 -5.78 -12.82
CA LYS A 12 -8.21 -7.17 -12.98
C LYS A 12 -7.54 -7.74 -11.74
N ALA A 13 -6.73 -6.94 -11.04
CA ALA A 13 -6.15 -7.35 -9.77
C ALA A 13 -7.23 -7.61 -8.71
N LEU A 14 -8.24 -6.74 -8.60
CA LEU A 14 -9.36 -6.91 -7.67
C LEU A 14 -10.18 -8.16 -7.99
N GLU A 15 -10.44 -8.43 -9.27
CA GLU A 15 -11.11 -9.65 -9.72
C GLU A 15 -10.33 -10.91 -9.30
N TRP A 16 -9.01 -10.93 -9.52
CA TRP A 16 -8.17 -12.06 -9.17
C TRP A 16 -8.01 -12.29 -7.67
N LEU A 17 -7.95 -11.22 -6.89
CA LEU A 17 -7.86 -11.31 -5.43
C LEU A 17 -9.16 -11.83 -4.80
N ASN A 18 -10.31 -11.65 -5.48
CA ASN A 18 -11.64 -12.11 -5.05
C ASN A 18 -11.90 -11.79 -3.56
N LEU A 19 -11.73 -10.51 -3.21
CA LEU A 19 -11.70 -10.04 -1.84
C LEU A 19 -13.08 -10.07 -1.16
N SER A 20 -13.05 -10.27 0.15
CA SER A 20 -14.19 -10.17 1.05
C SER A 20 -13.91 -9.19 2.19
N ALA A 21 -14.97 -8.73 2.86
CA ALA A 21 -14.85 -7.85 4.03
C ALA A 21 -14.15 -8.48 5.25
N GLN A 22 -13.79 -9.77 5.19
CA GLN A 22 -13.03 -10.46 6.23
C GLN A 22 -11.52 -10.46 5.95
N ASP A 23 -11.11 -10.14 4.72
CA ASP A 23 -9.73 -10.22 4.31
C ASP A 23 -8.88 -9.07 4.88
N ARG A 24 -7.64 -9.41 5.22
CA ARG A 24 -6.61 -8.47 5.61
C ARG A 24 -5.50 -8.53 4.56
N VAL A 25 -5.27 -7.42 3.87
CA VAL A 25 -4.37 -7.37 2.71
C VAL A 25 -3.12 -6.56 3.04
N LEU A 26 -1.97 -7.05 2.57
CA LEU A 26 -0.69 -6.34 2.61
C LEU A 26 -0.30 -5.98 1.16
N ASP A 27 -0.20 -4.69 0.89
CA ASP A 27 0.22 -4.13 -0.40
C ASP A 27 1.65 -3.57 -0.28
N LEU A 28 2.60 -4.20 -0.97
CA LEU A 28 4.01 -3.85 -0.92
C LEU A 28 4.40 -3.01 -2.14
N PHE A 29 5.25 -1.99 -1.93
CA PHE A 29 5.58 -0.98 -2.94
C PHE A 29 4.34 -0.22 -3.40
N CYS A 30 3.49 0.14 -2.44
CA CYS A 30 2.15 0.66 -2.71
C CYS A 30 2.15 2.07 -3.35
N GLY A 31 3.29 2.76 -3.37
CA GLY A 31 3.41 4.12 -3.85
C GLY A 31 2.40 5.05 -3.16
N MET A 32 1.56 5.71 -3.96
CA MET A 32 0.53 6.64 -3.48
C MET A 32 -0.85 5.98 -3.24
N GLY A 33 -0.91 4.64 -3.25
CA GLY A 33 -2.14 3.88 -2.93
C GLY A 33 -3.00 3.47 -4.13
N ASN A 34 -2.43 3.35 -5.33
CA ASN A 34 -3.17 3.04 -6.56
C ASN A 34 -3.97 1.72 -6.49
N PHE A 35 -3.42 0.70 -5.84
CA PHE A 35 -4.11 -0.58 -5.58
C PHE A 35 -4.69 -0.63 -4.17
N THR A 36 -3.95 -0.11 -3.20
CA THR A 36 -4.32 -0.13 -1.77
C THR A 36 -5.72 0.44 -1.52
N LEU A 37 -6.04 1.60 -2.10
CA LEU A 37 -7.32 2.28 -1.84
C LEU A 37 -8.50 1.56 -2.50
N PRO A 38 -8.42 1.10 -3.77
CA PRO A 38 -9.44 0.22 -4.33
C PRO A 38 -9.62 -1.09 -3.57
N ILE A 39 -8.54 -1.73 -3.11
CA ILE A 39 -8.60 -2.95 -2.27
C ILE A 39 -9.36 -2.66 -0.98
N ALA A 40 -9.08 -1.53 -0.32
CA ALA A 40 -9.71 -1.15 0.95
C ALA A 40 -11.23 -0.88 0.84
N LYS A 41 -11.77 -0.70 -0.37
CA LYS A 41 -13.23 -0.64 -0.57
C LYS A 41 -13.92 -2.00 -0.47
N GLN A 42 -13.18 -3.11 -0.58
CA GLN A 42 -13.71 -4.48 -0.57
C GLN A 42 -13.21 -5.29 0.62
N ALA A 43 -11.93 -5.13 1.00
CA ALA A 43 -11.31 -5.85 2.09
C ALA A 43 -11.69 -5.27 3.47
N GLY A 44 -11.58 -6.10 4.51
CA GLY A 44 -11.80 -5.67 5.89
C GLY A 44 -10.74 -4.69 6.39
N PHE A 45 -9.47 -4.93 6.05
CA PHE A 45 -8.37 -4.04 6.42
C PHE A 45 -7.20 -4.15 5.44
N VAL A 46 -6.51 -3.04 5.17
CA VAL A 46 -5.37 -3.02 4.25
C VAL A 46 -4.18 -2.29 4.86
N VAL A 47 -2.99 -2.85 4.68
CA VAL A 47 -1.73 -2.18 5.01
C VAL A 47 -0.96 -1.94 3.72
N GLY A 48 -0.68 -0.68 3.41
CA GLY A 48 0.21 -0.27 2.35
C GLY A 48 1.62 0.00 2.89
N VAL A 49 2.64 -0.54 2.24
CA VAL A 49 4.04 -0.32 2.62
C VAL A 49 4.81 0.25 1.44
N GLU A 50 5.50 1.37 1.68
CA GLU A 50 6.31 2.05 0.67
C GLU A 50 7.63 2.52 1.29
N SER A 51 8.70 2.52 0.50
CA SER A 51 10.04 2.95 0.90
C SER A 51 10.23 4.47 0.82
N VAL A 52 9.53 5.13 -0.09
CA VAL A 52 9.65 6.56 -0.40
C VAL A 52 8.69 7.37 0.49
N GLN A 53 9.22 8.05 1.51
CA GLN A 53 8.43 8.81 2.48
C GLN A 53 7.47 9.85 1.85
N PRO A 54 7.86 10.65 0.83
CA PRO A 54 6.91 11.53 0.15
C PRO A 54 5.70 10.80 -0.45
N MET A 55 5.88 9.59 -0.98
CA MET A 55 4.77 8.80 -1.53
C MET A 55 3.86 8.28 -0.43
N VAL A 56 4.41 7.87 0.72
CA VAL A 56 3.63 7.51 1.92
C VAL A 56 2.79 8.68 2.41
N ALA A 57 3.36 9.89 2.44
CA ALA A 57 2.62 11.10 2.83
C ALA A 57 1.45 11.37 1.87
N GLN A 58 1.68 11.27 0.56
CA GLN A 58 0.62 11.42 -0.44
C GLN A 58 -0.43 10.32 -0.34
N ALA A 59 -0.04 9.07 -0.06
CA ALA A 59 -0.97 7.95 0.12
C ALA A 59 -1.91 8.19 1.30
N LYS A 60 -1.40 8.72 2.43
CA LYS A 60 -2.21 9.11 3.59
C LYS A 60 -3.20 10.23 3.25
N GLN A 61 -2.78 11.26 2.50
CA GLN A 61 -3.69 12.30 2.02
C GLN A 61 -4.78 11.74 1.09
N ASN A 62 -4.43 10.79 0.22
CA ASN A 62 -5.38 10.14 -0.68
C ASN A 62 -6.38 9.27 0.10
N GLN A 63 -5.92 8.60 1.16
CA GLN A 63 -6.79 7.89 2.12
C GLN A 63 -7.78 8.86 2.77
N ASP A 64 -7.30 9.98 3.31
CA ASP A 64 -8.14 10.96 4.00
C ASP A 64 -9.20 11.52 3.05
N THR A 65 -8.80 11.85 1.81
CA THR A 65 -9.69 12.32 0.75
C THR A 65 -10.72 11.27 0.35
N SER A 66 -10.35 9.99 0.40
CA SER A 66 -11.26 8.87 0.08
C SER A 66 -12.19 8.49 1.25
N GLY A 67 -11.98 9.06 2.44
CA GLY A 67 -12.77 8.76 3.64
C GLY A 67 -12.59 7.34 4.19
N LEU A 68 -11.53 6.64 3.76
CA LEU A 68 -11.28 5.24 4.13
C LEU A 68 -10.59 5.17 5.49
N LYS A 69 -11.18 4.42 6.43
CA LYS A 69 -10.67 4.27 7.81
C LYS A 69 -10.00 2.92 8.07
N ASN A 70 -10.12 1.99 7.13
CA ASN A 70 -9.63 0.62 7.22
C ASN A 70 -8.32 0.41 6.44
N VAL A 71 -7.53 1.47 6.26
CA VAL A 71 -6.24 1.41 5.59
C VAL A 71 -5.19 2.14 6.42
N GLU A 72 -3.97 1.58 6.45
CA GLU A 72 -2.81 2.21 7.06
C GLU A 72 -1.62 2.19 6.10
N PHE A 73 -0.82 3.24 6.13
CA PHE A 73 0.40 3.35 5.33
C PHE A 73 1.64 3.47 6.20
N TYR A 74 2.64 2.64 5.92
CA TYR A 74 3.92 2.60 6.61
C TYR A 74 5.08 2.87 5.67
N GLN A 75 6.06 3.60 6.18
CA GLN A 75 7.35 3.74 5.52
C GLN A 75 8.30 2.64 5.99
N THR A 76 8.83 1.84 5.08
CA THR A 76 9.92 0.91 5.42
C THR A 76 10.80 0.58 4.22
N ASN A 77 12.03 0.19 4.49
CA ASN A 77 12.88 -0.37 3.44
C ASN A 77 12.41 -1.80 3.10
N LEU A 78 11.91 -1.97 1.89
CA LEU A 78 11.40 -3.25 1.36
C LEU A 78 12.50 -4.08 0.67
N LEU A 79 13.70 -3.54 0.50
CA LEU A 79 14.82 -4.24 -0.13
C LEU A 79 15.51 -5.19 0.85
N PRO A 80 16.09 -6.30 0.36
CA PRO A 80 16.82 -7.22 1.20
C PRO A 80 17.90 -6.51 2.00
N ILE A 81 17.94 -6.77 3.30
CA ILE A 81 19.10 -6.43 4.12
C ILE A 81 20.27 -7.22 3.55
N LYS A 82 21.23 -6.54 2.92
CA LYS A 82 22.46 -7.17 2.45
C LYS A 82 23.12 -7.85 3.66
N ARG A 83 23.22 -9.19 3.63
CA ARG A 83 23.96 -9.95 4.65
C ARG A 83 25.40 -9.40 4.68
N GLY A 84 25.73 -8.64 5.71
CA GLY A 84 27.01 -7.92 5.84
C GLY A 84 26.91 -6.47 6.33
N GLN A 85 25.71 -5.86 6.36
CA GLN A 85 25.50 -4.52 6.94
C GLN A 85 24.54 -4.55 8.14
N ALA A 86 24.68 -5.56 9.00
CA ALA A 86 24.07 -5.51 10.33
C ALA A 86 24.88 -4.55 11.21
N ASN A 87 24.66 -3.23 11.07
CA ASN A 87 25.18 -2.25 12.03
C ASN A 87 24.12 -1.19 12.38
N ARG A 88 23.55 -1.41 13.57
CA ARG A 88 23.20 -0.46 14.64
C ARG A 88 22.28 0.74 14.30
N SER A 89 21.11 0.67 14.95
CA SER A 89 20.26 1.79 15.42
C SER A 89 19.31 2.41 14.40
N THR A 90 18.15 1.78 14.20
CA THR A 90 16.95 2.50 13.76
C THR A 90 15.88 2.29 14.82
N LYS A 91 15.76 3.26 15.74
CA LYS A 91 14.60 3.38 16.61
C LYS A 91 13.45 3.84 15.73
N TYR A 92 12.42 3.01 15.60
CA TYR A 92 11.13 3.40 15.03
C TYR A 92 10.32 4.11 16.12
N TYR A 93 9.98 5.37 15.89
CA TYR A 93 8.82 6.07 16.44
C TYR A 93 8.23 6.94 15.33
#